data_AF-A0A9X2FGE1-F1
#
_entry.id   AF-A0A9X2FGE1-F1
#
_cell.length_a   1.000
_cell.length_b   1.000
_cell.length_c   1.000
_cell.angle_alpha   90.00
_cell.angle_beta   90.00
_cell.angle_gamma   90.00
#
_symmetry.space_group_name_H-M   'P 1'
#
loop_
_entity.id
_entity.type
_entity.pdbx_description
1 polymer ?
#
loop_
_entity_poly.entity_id
_entity_poly.type
_entity_poly.pdbx_seq_one_letter_code
_entity_poly.pdbx_strand_id
1 'polypeptide(L)'
;MLTLKIKGKEKDVKFDYATFFRANKLFSTKNPENGASNNDGAGNIWVSLVTGDDTAIFNAISALLSTAKEEEILAVIDEYDGDIASDLIEELKESSFFKNAAQRWMKFTKMFVEGKKTETDDEKMELKVMKNTLEEVEKSLS
;
A
#
# COMPACT_ATOMS: atom_id res chain seq x y z
N MET A 1 -1.22 16.07 6.54
CA MET A 1 0.20 16.35 6.21
C MET A 1 1.00 15.64 7.25
N LEU A 2 1.88 14.71 6.85
CA LEU A 2 2.69 13.92 7.76
C LEU A 2 4.11 14.48 7.84
N THR A 3 4.66 14.61 9.04
CA THR A 3 6.04 15.06 9.24
C THR A 3 6.88 13.89 9.74
N LEU A 4 7.94 13.55 9.01
CA LEU A 4 8.88 12.49 9.37
C LEU A 4 10.24 13.09 9.75
N LYS A 5 10.90 12.49 10.74
CA LYS A 5 12.25 12.89 11.15
C LYS A 5 13.29 11.99 10.51
N ILE A 6 14.06 12.53 9.57
CA ILE A 6 15.15 11.81 8.88
C ILE A 6 16.50 12.47 9.19
N LYS A 7 17.45 11.71 9.74
CA LYS A 7 18.78 12.22 10.16
C LYS A 7 18.69 13.46 11.06
N GLY A 8 17.74 13.44 12.00
CA GLY A 8 17.50 14.54 12.92
C GLY A 8 16.83 15.77 12.30
N LYS A 9 16.41 15.73 11.03
CA LYS A 9 15.68 16.82 10.36
C LYS A 9 14.24 16.43 10.12
N GLU A 10 13.33 17.32 10.50
CA GLU A 10 11.92 17.20 10.14
C GLU A 10 11.72 17.43 8.64
N LYS A 11 10.86 16.61 8.05
CA LYS A 11 10.49 16.68 6.64
C LYS A 11 9.02 16.37 6.49
N ASP A 12 8.29 17.33 5.93
CA ASP A 12 6.91 17.10 5.53
C ASP A 12 6.87 16.21 4.30
N VAL A 13 6.03 15.18 4.36
CA VAL A 13 5.80 14.20 3.30
C VAL A 13 4.33 14.11 2.98
N LYS A 14 4.05 13.75 1.72
CA LYS A 14 2.69 13.59 1.21
C LYS A 14 2.62 12.45 0.22
N PHE A 15 1.47 11.79 0.19
CA PHE A 15 1.12 10.83 -0.87
C PHE A 15 0.67 11.57 -2.15
N ASP A 16 1.52 12.43 -2.68
CA ASP A 16 1.28 13.18 -3.92
C ASP A 16 1.47 12.31 -5.19
N TYR A 17 1.35 12.92 -6.38
CA TYR A 17 1.56 12.21 -7.64
C TYR A 17 2.99 11.67 -7.80
N ALA A 18 3.99 12.35 -7.26
CA ALA A 18 5.37 11.88 -7.35
C ALA A 18 5.57 10.64 -6.48
N THR A 19 5.00 10.63 -5.27
CA THR A 19 4.96 9.44 -4.39
C THR A 19 4.16 8.31 -5.05
N PHE A 20 3.03 8.60 -5.70
CA PHE A 20 2.24 7.62 -6.47
C PHE A 20 3.08 6.98 -7.59
N PHE A 21 3.77 7.79 -8.38
CA PHE A 21 4.63 7.30 -9.47
C PHE A 21 5.76 6.42 -8.93
N ARG A 22 6.38 6.81 -7.81
CA ARG A 22 7.43 6.03 -7.14
C ARG A 22 6.91 4.71 -6.59
N ALA A 23 5.74 4.72 -5.93
CA ALA A 23 5.10 3.53 -5.42
C ALA A 23 4.89 2.50 -6.54
N ASN A 24 4.37 2.93 -7.69
CA ASN A 24 4.21 2.05 -8.85
C ASN A 24 5.55 1.56 -9.42
N LYS A 25 6.60 2.38 -9.38
CA LYS A 25 7.92 1.95 -9.86
C LYS A 25 8.55 0.88 -8.96
N LEU A 26 8.36 0.99 -7.65
CA LEU A 26 9.05 0.17 -6.65
C LEU A 26 8.27 -1.10 -6.28
N PHE A 27 6.95 -0.99 -6.14
CA PHE A 27 6.11 -2.00 -5.48
C PHE A 27 5.02 -2.58 -6.37
N SER A 28 5.10 -2.36 -7.68
CA SER A 28 4.17 -3.03 -8.59
C SER A 28 4.49 -4.51 -8.70
N THR A 29 3.44 -5.31 -8.78
CA THR A 29 3.55 -6.70 -9.20
C THR A 29 4.01 -6.76 -10.66
N LYS A 30 4.59 -7.90 -11.03
CA LYS A 30 5.02 -8.16 -12.41
C LYS A 30 4.08 -9.18 -13.04
N ASN A 31 3.74 -8.96 -14.30
CA ASN A 31 3.04 -9.93 -15.11
C ASN A 31 3.92 -11.20 -15.25
N PRO A 32 3.41 -12.39 -14.91
CA PRO A 32 4.20 -13.63 -14.91
C PRO A 32 4.60 -14.09 -16.33
N GLU A 33 3.88 -13.68 -17.37
CA GLU A 33 4.14 -14.09 -18.76
C GLU A 33 5.25 -13.28 -19.43
N ASN A 34 5.32 -11.98 -19.16
CA ASN A 34 6.22 -11.06 -19.87
C ASN A 34 7.10 -10.19 -18.95
N GLY A 35 6.96 -10.31 -17.63
CA GLY A 35 7.74 -9.56 -16.64
C GLY A 35 7.43 -8.06 -16.58
N ALA A 36 6.45 -7.56 -17.34
CA ALA A 36 6.08 -6.16 -17.35
C ALA A 36 5.44 -5.75 -16.00
N SER A 37 5.66 -4.49 -15.60
CA SER A 37 5.03 -3.90 -14.43
C SER A 37 3.51 -3.80 -14.63
N ASN A 38 2.74 -4.20 -13.63
CA ASN A 38 1.28 -4.02 -13.59
C ASN A 38 0.87 -2.60 -13.14
N ASN A 39 1.83 -1.76 -12.73
CA ASN A 39 1.59 -0.37 -12.29
C ASN A 39 0.54 -0.26 -11.17
N ASP A 40 0.54 -1.23 -10.26
CA ASP A 40 -0.40 -1.39 -9.15
C ASP A 40 0.24 -1.10 -7.78
N GLY A 41 1.51 -0.71 -7.72
CA GLY A 41 2.24 -0.52 -6.46
C GLY A 41 1.60 0.48 -5.49
N ALA A 42 0.98 1.55 -5.98
CA ALA A 42 0.23 2.48 -5.12
C ALA A 42 -1.01 1.82 -4.49
N GLY A 43 -1.70 0.95 -5.23
CA GLY A 43 -2.80 0.15 -4.70
C GLY A 43 -2.29 -0.87 -3.68
N ASN A 44 -1.16 -1.52 -3.96
CA ASN A 44 -0.55 -2.49 -3.04
C ASN A 44 -0.14 -1.84 -1.70
N ILE A 45 0.44 -0.62 -1.72
CA ILE A 45 0.74 0.12 -0.48
C ILE A 45 -0.54 0.32 0.33
N TRP A 46 -1.62 0.80 -0.30
CA TRP A 46 -2.90 1.00 0.39
C TRP A 46 -3.41 -0.29 1.02
N VAL A 47 -3.49 -1.36 0.25
CA VAL A 47 -3.98 -2.67 0.70
C VAL A 47 -3.14 -3.17 1.87
N SER A 48 -1.81 -3.12 1.75
CA SER A 48 -0.88 -3.60 2.78
C SER A 48 -1.02 -2.84 4.10
N LEU A 49 -1.18 -1.51 4.05
CA LEU A 49 -1.35 -0.69 5.25
C LEU A 49 -2.66 -0.99 5.98
N VAL A 50 -3.78 -1.05 5.26
CA VAL A 50 -5.11 -1.25 5.88
C VAL A 50 -5.35 -2.69 6.34
N THR A 51 -4.54 -3.63 5.87
CA THR A 51 -4.59 -5.04 6.30
C THR A 51 -3.51 -5.43 7.31
N GLY A 52 -2.63 -4.49 7.66
CA GLY A 52 -1.59 -4.71 8.68
C GLY A 52 -0.48 -5.66 8.23
N ASP A 53 -0.08 -5.61 6.95
CA ASP A 53 1.09 -6.36 6.47
C ASP A 53 2.38 -5.83 7.11
N ASP A 54 3.26 -6.75 7.55
CA ASP A 54 4.49 -6.45 8.28
C ASP A 54 5.44 -5.49 7.52
N THR A 55 5.37 -5.47 6.18
CA THR A 55 6.22 -4.63 5.34
C THR A 55 5.56 -3.31 4.90
N ALA A 56 4.29 -3.10 5.25
CA ALA A 56 3.47 -2.00 4.76
C ALA A 56 4.07 -0.62 5.10
N ILE A 57 4.47 -0.44 6.36
CA ILE A 57 5.07 0.81 6.86
C ILE A 57 6.37 1.11 6.11
N PHE A 58 7.23 0.11 5.98
CA PHE A 58 8.51 0.25 5.26
C PHE A 58 8.30 0.65 3.80
N ASN A 59 7.39 -0.01 3.09
CA ASN A 59 7.10 0.27 1.69
C ASN A 59 6.49 1.68 1.51
N ALA A 60 5.59 2.07 2.40
CA ALA A 60 4.97 3.40 2.40
C ALA A 60 6.02 4.51 2.58
N ILE A 61 6.89 4.38 3.58
CA ILE A 61 7.95 5.35 3.87
C ILE A 61 9.00 5.37 2.75
N SER A 62 9.35 4.21 2.19
CA SER A 62 10.23 4.12 1.02
C SER A 62 9.69 4.91 -0.18
N ALA A 63 8.38 4.86 -0.43
CA ALA A 63 7.75 5.65 -1.49
C ALA A 63 7.79 7.17 -1.20
N LEU A 64 7.58 7.56 0.06
CA LEU A 64 7.60 8.95 0.53
C LEU A 64 9.04 9.54 0.52
N LEU A 65 10.04 8.73 0.86
CA LEU A 65 11.43 9.12 1.04
C LEU A 65 12.32 8.58 -0.07
N SER A 66 12.07 9.04 -1.30
CA SER A 66 12.68 8.55 -2.56
C SER A 66 14.21 8.43 -2.63
N THR A 67 14.93 9.11 -1.74
CA THR A 67 16.41 9.16 -1.71
C THR A 67 16.99 8.59 -0.42
N ALA A 68 16.13 8.18 0.51
CA ALA A 68 16.58 7.61 1.77
C ALA A 68 17.11 6.20 1.54
N LYS A 69 18.17 5.85 2.26
CA LYS A 69 18.66 4.48 2.31
C LYS A 69 17.80 3.63 3.24
N GLU A 70 17.92 2.32 3.13
CA GLU A 70 17.18 1.37 3.97
C GLU A 70 17.38 1.67 5.46
N GLU A 71 18.62 1.89 5.92
CA GLU A 71 18.91 2.14 7.33
C GLU A 71 18.30 3.47 7.81
N GLU A 72 18.14 4.43 6.91
CA GLU A 72 17.51 5.72 7.21
C GLU A 72 15.99 5.57 7.31
N ILE A 73 15.40 4.69 6.50
CA ILE A 73 13.97 4.36 6.56
C ILE A 73 13.68 3.60 7.86
N LEU A 74 14.50 2.61 8.21
CA LEU A 74 14.35 1.86 9.47
C LEU A 74 14.49 2.78 10.67
N ALA A 75 15.48 3.70 10.68
CA ALA A 75 15.61 4.69 11.74
C ALA A 75 14.38 5.61 11.86
N VAL A 76 13.77 6.03 10.74
CA VAL A 76 12.52 6.82 10.76
C VAL A 76 11.39 6.03 11.43
N ILE A 77 11.30 4.72 11.19
CA ILE A 77 10.26 3.85 11.77
C ILE A 77 10.52 3.65 13.27
N ASP A 78 11.75 3.29 13.64
CA ASP A 78 12.13 2.99 15.02
C ASP A 78 12.06 4.22 15.94
N GLU A 79 12.37 5.41 15.41
CA GLU A 79 12.34 6.68 16.16
C GLU A 79 10.97 7.38 16.14
N TYR A 80 9.96 6.82 15.45
CA TYR A 80 8.65 7.45 15.36
C TYR A 80 7.91 7.39 16.70
N ASP A 81 7.56 8.55 17.24
CA ASP A 81 6.77 8.66 18.47
C ASP A 81 5.27 8.69 18.15
N GLY A 82 4.64 7.53 18.15
CA GLY A 82 3.21 7.38 17.87
C GLY A 82 2.86 6.13 17.05
N ASP A 83 1.62 6.08 16.56
CA ASP A 83 1.17 5.03 15.66
C ASP A 83 1.41 5.45 14.20
N ILE A 84 2.61 5.13 13.70
CA ILE A 84 3.01 5.47 12.34
C ILE A 84 2.08 4.85 11.28
N ALA A 85 1.49 3.69 11.55
CA ALA A 85 0.57 3.05 10.60
C ALA A 85 -0.71 3.86 10.48
N SER A 86 -1.28 4.29 11.61
CA SER A 86 -2.46 5.17 11.63
C SER A 86 -2.18 6.50 10.91
N ASP A 87 -1.06 7.16 11.21
CA ASP A 87 -0.72 8.45 10.61
C ASP A 87 -0.45 8.34 9.11
N LEU A 88 0.19 7.25 8.66
CA LEU A 88 0.34 6.94 7.24
C LEU A 88 -1.01 6.72 6.57
N ILE A 89 -1.93 5.97 7.19
CA ILE A 89 -3.28 5.72 6.65
C ILE A 89 -4.06 7.04 6.55
N GLU A 90 -4.00 7.91 7.55
CA GLU A 90 -4.67 9.22 7.52
C GLU A 90 -4.14 10.09 6.38
N GLU A 91 -2.82 10.25 6.25
CA GLU A 91 -2.23 11.01 5.14
C GLU A 91 -2.52 10.35 3.78
N LEU A 92 -2.55 9.02 3.72
CA LEU A 92 -2.87 8.27 2.50
C LEU A 92 -4.32 8.52 2.05
N LYS A 93 -5.25 8.57 2.99
CA LYS A 93 -6.67 8.89 2.73
C LYS A 93 -6.84 10.30 2.18
N GLU A 94 -5.94 11.24 2.46
CA GLU A 94 -6.01 12.58 1.85
C GLU A 94 -5.62 12.58 0.36
N SER A 95 -4.98 11.52 -0.15
CA SER A 95 -4.53 11.45 -1.54
C SER A 95 -5.59 10.90 -2.49
N SER A 96 -6.06 11.75 -3.43
CA SER A 96 -6.91 11.28 -4.53
C SER A 96 -6.22 10.28 -5.46
N PHE A 97 -4.89 10.35 -5.62
CA PHE A 97 -4.15 9.43 -6.48
C PHE A 97 -4.15 8.01 -5.91
N PHE A 98 -3.88 7.88 -4.61
CA PHE A 98 -3.86 6.59 -3.93
C PHE A 98 -5.28 6.05 -3.70
N LYS A 99 -6.26 6.91 -3.37
CA LYS A 99 -7.68 6.53 -3.35
C LYS A 99 -8.13 5.91 -4.69
N ASN A 100 -7.80 6.55 -5.81
CA ASN A 100 -8.13 6.03 -7.14
C ASN A 100 -7.40 4.70 -7.45
N ALA A 101 -6.18 4.51 -6.95
CA ALA A 101 -5.44 3.27 -7.10
C ALA A 101 -6.09 2.12 -6.31
N ALA A 102 -6.46 2.37 -5.05
CA ALA A 102 -7.15 1.42 -4.18
C ALA A 102 -8.55 1.07 -4.72
N GLN A 103 -9.30 2.05 -5.24
CA GLN A 103 -10.58 1.79 -5.91
C GLN A 103 -10.44 0.91 -7.15
N ARG A 104 -9.38 1.10 -7.94
CA ARG A 104 -9.08 0.25 -9.10
C ARG A 104 -8.75 -1.17 -8.66
N TRP A 105 -7.91 -1.32 -7.64
CA TRP A 105 -7.60 -2.62 -7.03
C TRP A 105 -8.88 -3.30 -6.56
N MET A 106 -9.72 -2.60 -5.79
CA MET A 106 -11.01 -3.08 -5.27
C MET A 106 -11.92 -3.57 -6.40
N LYS A 107 -12.04 -2.80 -7.48
CA LYS A 107 -12.87 -3.17 -8.64
C LYS A 107 -12.37 -4.46 -9.29
N PHE A 108 -11.07 -4.59 -9.53
CA PHE A 108 -10.51 -5.80 -10.15
C PHE A 108 -10.60 -7.02 -9.24
N THR A 109 -10.28 -6.86 -7.96
CA THR A 109 -10.41 -7.93 -6.96
C THR A 109 -11.86 -8.38 -6.83
N LYS A 110 -12.83 -7.45 -6.80
CA LYS A 110 -14.26 -7.77 -6.77
C LYS A 110 -14.68 -8.63 -7.98
N MET A 111 -14.30 -8.21 -9.20
CA MET A 111 -14.57 -8.99 -10.40
C MET A 111 -13.95 -10.40 -10.34
N PHE A 112 -12.73 -10.51 -9.81
CA PHE A 112 -12.06 -11.80 -9.65
C PHE A 112 -12.78 -12.70 -8.65
N VAL A 113 -13.09 -12.22 -7.44
CA VAL A 113 -13.72 -13.03 -6.39
C VAL A 113 -15.15 -13.44 -6.73
N GLU A 114 -15.89 -12.65 -7.50
CA GLU A 114 -17.23 -12.98 -7.98
C GLU A 114 -17.20 -14.03 -9.12
N GLY A 115 -16.18 -13.98 -9.97
CA GLY A 115 -16.02 -14.91 -11.10
C GLY A 115 -15.31 -16.22 -10.77
N LYS A 116 -14.58 -16.29 -9.64
CA LYS A 116 -13.77 -17.45 -9.27
C LYS A 116 -14.64 -18.61 -8.78
N LYS A 117 -14.64 -19.71 -9.55
CA LYS A 117 -15.08 -21.03 -9.07
C LYS A 117 -13.97 -21.67 -8.25
N THR A 118 -14.34 -22.37 -7.18
CA THR A 118 -13.41 -23.08 -6.29
C THR A 118 -13.81 -24.54 -6.24
N GLU A 119 -12.84 -25.43 -6.42
CA GLU A 119 -13.04 -26.88 -6.46
C GLU A 119 -12.38 -27.57 -5.27
N THR A 120 -11.32 -26.96 -4.72
CA THR A 120 -10.57 -27.46 -3.56
C THR A 120 -10.81 -26.61 -2.31
N ASP A 121 -10.47 -27.14 -1.14
CA ASP A 121 -10.59 -26.40 0.12
C ASP A 121 -9.52 -25.31 0.25
N ASP A 122 -8.32 -25.52 -0.31
CA ASP A 122 -7.28 -24.51 -0.38
C ASP A 122 -7.75 -23.29 -1.19
N GLU A 123 -8.33 -23.51 -2.37
CA GLU A 123 -8.89 -22.43 -3.20
C GLU A 123 -10.03 -21.67 -2.49
N LYS A 124 -10.86 -22.36 -1.69
CA LYS A 124 -11.89 -21.70 -0.88
C LYS A 124 -11.28 -20.83 0.21
N MET A 125 -10.21 -21.30 0.84
CA MET A 125 -9.49 -20.53 1.86
C MET A 125 -8.84 -19.29 1.27
N GLU A 126 -8.13 -19.41 0.15
CA GLU A 126 -7.57 -18.28 -0.58
C GLU A 126 -8.64 -17.26 -0.98
N LEU A 127 -9.77 -17.73 -1.55
CA LEU A 127 -10.89 -16.87 -1.91
C LEU A 127 -11.49 -16.15 -0.70
N LYS A 128 -11.56 -16.83 0.46
CA LYS A 128 -12.03 -16.21 1.71
C LYS A 128 -11.08 -15.13 2.20
N VAL A 129 -9.76 -15.37 2.15
CA VAL A 129 -8.76 -14.36 2.50
C VAL A 129 -8.90 -13.13 1.60
N MET A 130 -9.01 -13.32 0.27
CA MET A 130 -9.19 -12.21 -0.66
C MET A 130 -10.48 -11.40 -0.41
N LYS A 131 -11.58 -12.08 -0.06
CA LYS A 131 -12.84 -11.40 0.30
C LYS A 131 -12.69 -10.57 1.57
N ASN A 132 -12.02 -11.10 2.60
CA ASN A 132 -11.75 -10.35 3.82
C ASN A 132 -10.85 -9.12 3.53
N THR A 133 -9.80 -9.28 2.73
CA THR A 133 -8.96 -8.15 2.29
C THR A 133 -9.77 -7.10 1.53
N LEU A 134 -10.68 -7.54 0.65
CA LEU A 134 -11.57 -6.65 -0.10
C LEU A 134 -12.48 -5.83 0.84
N GLU A 135 -13.06 -6.46 1.87
CA GLU A 135 -13.88 -5.79 2.87
C GLU A 135 -13.09 -4.73 3.67
N GLU A 136 -11.85 -5.03 4.08
CA GLU A 136 -11.01 -4.04 4.79
C GLU A 136 -10.65 -2.85 3.90
N VAL A 137 -10.36 -3.09 2.63
CA VAL A 137 -10.11 -2.01 1.66
C VAL A 137 -11.38 -1.18 1.42
N GLU A 138 -12.55 -1.80 1.30
CA GLU A 138 -13.82 -1.09 1.15
C GLU A 138 -14.13 -0.19 2.36
N LYS A 139 -13.93 -0.70 3.59
CA LYS A 139 -14.06 0.09 4.82
C LYS A 139 -13.09 1.27 4.84
N SER A 140 -11.85 1.06 4.40
CA SER A 140 -10.83 2.11 4.41
C SER A 140 -11.09 3.25 3.41
N LEU A 141 -11.90 2.99 2.37
CA LEU A 141 -12.26 3.96 1.33
C LEU A 141 -13.57 4.71 1.63
N SER A 142 -14.33 4.25 2.62
CA SER A 142 -15.57 4.86 3.10
C SER A 142 -15.29 6.03 4.04
#